data_AF-A0A109LXD3-F1
#
_entry.id   AF-A0A109LXD3-F1
#
_cell.length_a   1.000
_cell.length_b   1.000
_cell.length_c   1.000
_cell.angle_alpha   90.00
_cell.angle_beta   90.00
_cell.angle_gamma   90.00
#
_symmetry.space_group_name_H-M   'P 1'
#
loop_
_entity.id
_entity.type
_entity.pdbx_description
1 polymer ?
#
loop_
_entity_poly.entity_id
_entity_poly.type
_entity_poly.pdbx_seq_one_letter_code
_entity_poly.pdbx_strand_id
1 'polypeptide(L)'
;MTTDLLILGIVIASNNFAAALALGAIGARRCRWRILIAFGVFEFLVPLTGLWLGRKTSGAIAETAAWIGPLLLACLGGWALWNANDATFGEESDIDTIASWTGLVALATALSVDNLLVGFSIGLGKIEPLALATTIAAFSIVFTQIGIEIGARAASSYERSARLVTGSLLLALAAAEFLGLI
;
A
#
# COMPACT_ATOMS: atom_id res chain seq x y z
N MET A 1 5.20 0.04 -24.99
CA MET A 1 4.87 -1.27 -24.38
C MET A 1 5.76 -1.58 -23.19
N THR A 2 7.08 -1.71 -23.32
CA THR A 2 7.96 -2.01 -22.16
C THR A 2 8.16 -0.81 -21.23
N THR A 3 8.31 0.40 -21.78
CA THR A 3 8.41 1.65 -21.01
C THR A 3 7.16 1.95 -20.19
N ASP A 4 5.97 1.73 -20.76
CA ASP A 4 4.69 1.97 -20.07
C ASP A 4 4.52 1.03 -18.87
N LEU A 5 4.99 -0.22 -19.02
CA LEU A 5 4.99 -1.22 -17.95
C LEU A 5 5.91 -0.81 -16.78
N LEU A 6 7.09 -0.28 -17.10
CA LEU A 6 8.05 0.20 -16.10
C LEU A 6 7.55 1.44 -15.38
N ILE A 7 6.99 2.41 -16.10
CA ILE A 7 6.42 3.63 -15.52
C ILE A 7 5.27 3.25 -14.59
N LEU A 8 4.35 2.39 -15.04
CA LEU A 8 3.24 1.94 -14.23
C LEU A 8 3.70 1.18 -12.98
N GLY A 9 4.69 0.29 -13.13
CA GLY A 9 5.31 -0.42 -12.01
C GLY A 9 5.89 0.54 -10.95
N ILE A 10 6.56 1.62 -11.37
CA ILE A 10 7.13 2.62 -10.46
C ILE A 10 6.02 3.45 -9.78
N VAL A 11 5.01 3.89 -10.54
CA VAL A 11 3.89 4.67 -9.99
C VAL A 11 3.18 3.86 -8.91
N ILE A 12 2.82 2.62 -9.22
CA ILE A 12 2.13 1.73 -8.28
C ILE A 12 3.01 1.40 -7.06
N ALA A 13 4.29 1.12 -7.29
CA ALA A 13 5.21 0.83 -6.19
C ALA A 13 5.47 2.03 -5.27
N SER A 14 5.20 3.26 -5.73
CA SER A 14 5.35 4.47 -4.91
C SER A 14 4.34 4.50 -3.75
N ASN A 15 3.14 3.95 -3.93
CA ASN A 15 2.15 3.84 -2.87
C ASN A 15 2.64 2.90 -1.74
N ASN A 16 3.13 1.73 -2.16
CA ASN A 16 3.74 0.75 -1.25
C ASN A 16 5.01 1.26 -0.57
N PHE A 17 5.82 2.08 -1.24
CA PHE A 17 6.98 2.74 -0.64
C PHE A 17 6.59 3.66 0.51
N ALA A 18 5.56 4.48 0.32
CA ALA A 18 5.09 5.42 1.33
C ALA A 18 4.54 4.68 2.57
N ALA A 19 3.74 3.63 2.37
CA ALA A 19 3.28 2.76 3.45
C ALA A 19 4.45 2.00 4.14
N ALA A 20 5.43 1.54 3.37
CA ALA A 20 6.62 0.87 3.90
C ALA A 20 7.53 1.80 4.71
N LEU A 21 7.65 3.07 4.32
CA LEU A 21 8.33 4.11 5.11
C LEU A 21 7.66 4.29 6.47
N ALA A 22 6.33 4.41 6.47
CA ALA A 22 5.52 4.49 7.68
C ALA A 22 5.73 3.27 8.59
N LEU A 23 5.61 2.06 8.05
CA LEU A 23 5.83 0.81 8.78
C LEU A 23 7.27 0.70 9.32
N GLY A 24 8.26 1.10 8.52
CA GLY A 24 9.66 1.16 8.94
C GLY A 24 9.87 2.13 10.10
N ALA A 25 9.24 3.30 10.05
CA ALA A 25 9.38 4.36 11.05
C ALA A 25 8.77 4.00 12.40
N ILE A 26 7.76 3.15 12.45
CA ILE A 26 7.20 2.63 13.71
C ILE A 26 7.89 1.36 14.21
N GLY A 27 8.99 0.92 13.58
CA GLY A 27 9.76 -0.24 14.05
C GLY A 27 9.31 -1.60 13.48
N ALA A 28 8.44 -1.65 12.46
CA ALA A 28 7.98 -2.91 11.86
C ALA A 28 9.06 -3.64 11.02
N ARG A 29 10.32 -3.20 11.05
CA ARG A 29 11.45 -3.84 10.35
C ARG A 29 11.63 -5.32 10.72
N ARG A 30 11.32 -5.70 11.97
CA ARG A 30 11.30 -7.12 12.42
C ARG A 30 10.30 -7.97 11.63
N CYS A 31 9.21 -7.36 11.18
CA CYS A 31 8.15 -8.00 10.40
C CYS A 31 8.37 -7.87 8.88
N ARG A 32 9.55 -7.42 8.41
CA ARG A 32 9.82 -7.13 6.98
C ARG A 32 9.37 -8.23 6.03
N TRP A 33 9.58 -9.49 6.38
CA TRP A 33 9.22 -10.62 5.52
C TRP A 33 7.71 -10.76 5.36
N ARG A 34 6.94 -10.51 6.42
CA ARG A 34 5.48 -10.51 6.35
C ARG A 34 4.99 -9.36 5.46
N ILE A 35 5.58 -8.18 5.61
CA ILE A 35 5.22 -6.98 4.81
C ILE A 35 5.52 -7.21 3.32
N LEU A 36 6.73 -7.69 2.99
CA LEU A 36 7.14 -8.00 1.61
C LEU A 36 6.25 -9.06 0.96
N ILE A 37 5.91 -10.11 1.71
CA ILE A 37 5.02 -11.16 1.21
C ILE A 37 3.62 -10.62 1.00
N ALA A 38 3.07 -9.89 1.98
CA ALA A 38 1.72 -9.32 1.89
C ALA A 38 1.61 -8.37 0.69
N PHE A 39 2.50 -7.39 0.59
CA PHE A 39 2.46 -6.40 -0.49
C PHE A 39 2.78 -7.07 -1.84
N GLY A 40 3.82 -7.90 -1.92
CA GLY A 40 4.17 -8.59 -3.18
C GLY A 40 3.07 -9.51 -3.71
N VAL A 41 2.39 -10.26 -2.84
CA VAL A 41 1.28 -11.14 -3.23
C VAL A 41 0.06 -10.33 -3.64
N PHE A 42 -0.31 -9.30 -2.87
CA PHE A 42 -1.45 -8.45 -3.22
C PHE A 42 -1.22 -7.73 -4.54
N GLU A 43 -0.06 -7.13 -4.73
CA GLU A 43 0.28 -6.40 -5.96
C GLU A 43 0.42 -7.29 -7.19
N PHE A 44 0.66 -8.58 -7.00
CA PHE A 44 0.59 -9.56 -8.07
C PHE A 44 -0.86 -9.95 -8.40
N LEU A 45 -1.67 -10.21 -7.37
CA LEU A 45 -3.05 -10.71 -7.55
C LEU A 45 -4.00 -9.62 -8.02
N VAL A 46 -3.88 -8.40 -7.51
CA VAL A 46 -4.82 -7.31 -7.73
C VAL A 46 -4.96 -6.95 -9.21
N PRO A 47 -3.88 -6.69 -9.97
CA PRO A 47 -4.00 -6.40 -11.40
C PRO A 47 -4.66 -7.53 -12.19
N LEU A 48 -4.40 -8.80 -11.80
CA LEU A 48 -5.01 -9.97 -12.44
C LEU A 48 -6.50 -10.08 -12.12
N THR A 49 -6.90 -9.82 -10.88
CA THR A 49 -8.31 -9.79 -10.49
C THR A 49 -9.06 -8.65 -11.18
N GLY A 50 -8.46 -7.46 -11.25
CA GLY A 50 -9.01 -6.31 -11.97
C GLY A 50 -9.22 -6.61 -13.45
N LEU A 51 -8.23 -7.25 -14.09
CA LEU A 51 -8.33 -7.69 -15.48
C LEU A 51 -9.44 -8.74 -15.69
N TRP A 52 -9.55 -9.72 -14.78
CA TRP A 52 -10.60 -10.74 -14.85
C TRP A 52 -12.01 -10.14 -14.69
N LEU A 53 -12.16 -9.20 -13.75
CA LEU A 53 -13.39 -8.42 -13.55
C LEU A 53 -13.72 -7.55 -14.77
N GLY A 54 -12.71 -6.88 -15.35
CA GLY A 54 -12.85 -6.02 -16.54
C GLY A 54 -13.29 -6.79 -17.78
N ARG A 55 -12.84 -8.03 -17.95
CA ARG A 55 -13.28 -8.90 -19.05
C ARG A 55 -14.71 -9.43 -18.88
N LYS A 56 -15.20 -9.56 -17.65
CA LYS A 56 -16.52 -10.14 -17.34
C LYS A 56 -17.63 -9.10 -17.19
N THR A 57 -17.32 -7.83 -16.97
CA THR A 57 -18.30 -6.82 -16.55
C THR A 57 -18.42 -5.69 -17.56
N SER A 58 -19.64 -5.32 -17.96
CA SER A 58 -19.92 -4.21 -18.86
C SER A 58 -19.98 -2.83 -18.17
N GLY A 59 -19.14 -2.56 -17.16
CA GLY A 59 -18.84 -1.18 -16.73
C GLY A 59 -19.39 -0.64 -15.38
N ALA A 60 -20.00 -1.45 -14.51
CA ALA A 60 -20.65 -0.91 -13.28
C ALA A 60 -19.87 -1.08 -11.95
N ILE A 61 -18.76 -1.83 -11.91
CA ILE A 61 -18.07 -2.18 -10.64
C ILE A 61 -16.99 -1.16 -10.24
N ALA A 62 -16.54 -0.31 -11.16
CA ALA A 62 -15.40 0.59 -10.94
C ALA A 62 -15.66 1.66 -9.85
N GLU A 63 -16.88 2.22 -9.78
CA GLU A 63 -17.19 3.29 -8.83
C GLU A 63 -17.30 2.80 -7.38
N THR A 64 -17.77 1.57 -7.15
CA THR A 64 -17.96 1.06 -5.78
C THR A 64 -16.67 0.58 -5.13
N ALA A 65 -15.64 0.24 -5.91
CA ALA A 65 -14.35 -0.17 -5.35
C ALA A 65 -13.52 1.04 -4.89
N ALA A 66 -13.62 2.18 -5.59
CA ALA A 66 -12.72 3.33 -5.47
C ALA A 66 -12.70 4.00 -4.08
N TRP A 67 -13.78 3.96 -3.31
CA TRP A 67 -13.85 4.65 -2.00
C TRP A 67 -13.38 3.78 -0.83
N ILE A 68 -13.18 2.46 -1.05
CA ILE A 68 -12.83 1.52 0.02
C ILE A 68 -11.37 1.71 0.47
N GLY A 69 -10.46 1.97 -0.47
CA GLY A 69 -9.03 2.19 -0.20
C GLY A 69 -8.78 3.41 0.68
N PRO A 70 -9.23 4.60 0.26
CA PRO A 70 -9.11 5.83 1.05
C PRO A 70 -9.76 5.70 2.43
N LEU A 71 -10.90 5.03 2.54
CA LEU A 71 -11.59 4.82 3.82
C LEU A 71 -10.75 3.97 4.78
N LEU A 72 -10.17 2.87 4.31
CA LEU A 72 -9.32 2.01 5.12
C LEU A 72 -8.03 2.72 5.55
N LEU A 73 -7.38 3.46 4.66
CA LEU A 73 -6.19 4.26 4.99
C LEU A 73 -6.52 5.37 5.99
N ALA A 74 -7.66 6.05 5.84
CA ALA A 74 -8.12 7.07 6.77
C ALA A 74 -8.41 6.47 8.16
N CYS A 75 -9.06 5.31 8.22
CA CYS A 75 -9.28 4.60 9.48
C CYS A 75 -7.96 4.21 10.16
N LEU A 76 -7.01 3.65 9.41
CA LEU A 76 -5.73 3.22 9.96
C LEU A 76 -4.85 4.41 10.39
N GLY A 77 -4.77 5.46 9.57
CA GLY A 77 -4.04 6.69 9.87
C GLY A 77 -4.67 7.46 11.04
N GLY A 78 -5.99 7.51 11.10
CA GLY A 78 -6.75 8.09 12.21
C GLY A 78 -6.54 7.32 13.51
N TRP A 79 -6.58 5.99 13.48
CA TRP A 79 -6.25 5.14 14.62
C TRP A 79 -4.80 5.35 15.06
N ALA A 80 -3.86 5.46 14.13
CA ALA A 80 -2.46 5.74 14.45
C ALA A 80 -2.25 7.12 15.10
N LEU A 81 -2.95 8.17 14.63
CA LEU A 81 -2.86 9.51 15.23
C LEU A 81 -3.59 9.62 16.56
N TRP A 82 -4.75 8.98 16.70
CA TRP A 82 -5.51 8.96 17.95
C TRP A 82 -4.65 8.41 19.09
N ASN A 83 -3.91 7.34 18.80
CA ASN A 83 -3.04 6.72 19.78
C ASN A 83 -1.64 7.35 19.83
N ALA A 84 -1.25 8.22 18.88
CA ALA A 84 0.09 8.83 18.85
C ALA A 84 0.43 9.71 20.08
N ASN A 85 -0.58 10.17 20.83
CA ASN A 85 -0.39 10.91 22.07
C ASN A 85 -0.39 10.01 23.33
N ASP A 86 -0.71 8.72 23.17
CA ASP A 86 -0.54 7.73 24.22
C ASP A 86 0.95 7.35 24.30
N ALA A 87 1.51 7.38 25.51
CA ALA A 87 2.94 7.16 25.70
C ALA A 87 3.36 5.72 25.37
N THR A 88 2.42 4.78 25.46
CA THR A 88 2.55 3.35 25.15
C THR A 88 2.46 3.04 23.65
N PHE A 89 2.02 3.98 22.81
CA PHE A 89 1.77 3.67 21.39
C PHE A 89 3.06 3.36 20.65
N GLY A 90 3.21 2.18 20.06
CA GLY A 90 4.49 1.73 19.49
C GLY A 90 5.35 0.93 20.47
N GLU A 91 4.80 0.52 21.60
CA GLU A 91 5.19 -0.73 22.24
C GLU A 91 5.01 -1.91 21.28
N GLU A 92 5.70 -3.03 21.54
CA GLU A 92 5.71 -4.19 20.64
C GLU A 92 4.30 -4.69 20.26
N SER A 93 3.31 -4.52 21.16
CA SER A 93 1.92 -4.91 20.99
C SER A 93 1.20 -4.17 19.83
N ASP A 94 1.46 -2.88 19.65
CA ASP A 94 0.82 -2.08 18.59
C ASP A 94 1.45 -2.37 17.23
N ILE A 95 2.77 -2.49 17.20
CA ILE A 95 3.52 -2.85 15.99
C ILE A 95 3.07 -4.24 15.52
N ASP A 96 2.91 -5.19 16.44
CA ASP A 96 2.43 -6.53 16.12
C ASP A 96 0.97 -6.54 15.64
N THR A 97 0.15 -5.58 16.08
CA THR A 97 -1.24 -5.42 15.61
C THR A 97 -1.29 -4.86 14.19
N ILE A 98 -0.52 -3.81 13.88
CA ILE A 98 -0.47 -3.20 12.52
C ILE A 98 0.22 -4.16 11.54
N ALA A 99 1.35 -4.75 11.93
CA ALA A 99 2.11 -5.70 11.13
C ALA A 99 1.62 -7.15 11.28
N SER A 100 0.43 -7.35 11.85
CA SER A 100 -0.28 -8.62 11.84
C SER A 100 -0.71 -8.97 10.41
N TRP A 101 -0.99 -10.25 10.14
CA TRP A 101 -1.55 -10.64 8.85
C TRP A 101 -2.84 -9.88 8.52
N THR A 102 -3.71 -9.66 9.50
CA THR A 102 -4.95 -8.90 9.33
C THR A 102 -4.70 -7.43 9.01
N GLY A 103 -3.76 -6.79 9.71
CA GLY A 103 -3.40 -5.39 9.47
C GLY A 103 -2.71 -5.19 8.11
N LEU A 104 -1.79 -6.08 7.75
CA LEU A 104 -1.10 -6.05 6.46
C LEU A 104 -2.04 -6.34 5.29
N VAL A 105 -3.00 -7.27 5.46
CA VAL A 105 -4.05 -7.51 4.46
C VAL A 105 -4.93 -6.28 4.31
N ALA A 106 -5.34 -5.62 5.40
CA ALA A 106 -6.13 -4.41 5.34
C ALA A 106 -5.37 -3.27 4.63
N LEU A 107 -4.10 -3.06 4.97
CA LEU A 107 -3.20 -2.10 4.32
C LEU A 107 -3.02 -2.40 2.84
N ALA A 108 -2.66 -3.63 2.50
CA ALA A 108 -2.43 -4.02 1.11
C ALA A 108 -3.72 -3.90 0.30
N THR A 109 -4.86 -4.31 0.86
CA THR A 109 -6.18 -4.12 0.21
C THR A 109 -6.45 -2.65 -0.04
N ALA A 110 -6.15 -1.78 0.93
CA ALA A 110 -6.41 -0.36 0.82
C ALA A 110 -5.57 0.29 -0.30
N LEU A 111 -4.26 0.06 -0.30
CA LEU A 111 -3.30 0.59 -1.28
C LEU A 111 -3.47 0.01 -2.70
N SER A 112 -4.12 -1.14 -2.80
CA SER A 112 -4.32 -1.87 -4.06
C SER A 112 -5.63 -1.51 -4.78
N VAL A 113 -6.50 -0.70 -4.19
CA VAL A 113 -7.78 -0.34 -4.82
C VAL A 113 -7.57 0.37 -6.17
N ASP A 114 -6.61 1.29 -6.24
CA ASP A 114 -6.30 2.00 -7.49
C ASP A 114 -5.68 1.08 -8.55
N ASN A 115 -4.89 0.09 -8.11
CA ASN A 115 -4.28 -0.91 -8.99
C ASN A 115 -5.34 -1.84 -9.60
N LEU A 116 -6.47 -2.05 -8.91
CA LEU A 116 -7.61 -2.79 -9.43
C LEU A 116 -8.27 -2.03 -10.60
N LEU A 117 -8.43 -0.71 -10.48
CA LEU A 117 -8.93 0.17 -11.55
C LEU A 117 -8.00 0.18 -12.77
N VAL A 118 -6.69 0.22 -12.55
CA VAL A 118 -5.68 0.08 -13.60
C VAL A 118 -5.79 -1.28 -14.28
N GLY A 119 -5.88 -2.37 -13.51
CA GLY A 119 -6.06 -3.74 -14.03
C GLY A 119 -7.36 -3.91 -14.82
N PHE A 120 -8.45 -3.29 -14.37
CA PHE A 120 -9.74 -3.23 -15.07
C PHE A 120 -9.61 -2.52 -16.42
N SER A 121 -8.98 -1.34 -16.45
CA SER A 121 -8.77 -0.54 -17.66
C SER A 121 -7.88 -1.26 -18.68
N ILE A 122 -6.81 -1.92 -18.22
CA ILE A 122 -5.92 -2.73 -19.07
C ILE A 122 -6.59 -4.03 -19.54
N GLY A 123 -7.60 -4.55 -18.81
CA GLY A 123 -8.42 -5.69 -19.22
C GLY A 123 -9.10 -5.53 -20.57
N LEU A 124 -9.29 -4.28 -20.99
CA LEU A 124 -9.83 -3.88 -22.30
C LEU A 124 -8.75 -3.71 -23.38
N GLY A 125 -7.45 -3.74 -23.01
CA GLY A 125 -6.29 -3.58 -23.87
C GLY A 125 -5.58 -4.90 -24.25
N LYS A 126 -4.45 -4.79 -24.96
CA LYS A 126 -3.65 -5.92 -25.51
C LYS A 126 -2.38 -6.26 -24.70
N ILE A 127 -2.26 -5.82 -23.46
CA ILE A 127 -1.05 -6.07 -22.64
C ILE A 127 -1.14 -7.47 -22.03
N GLU A 128 -0.01 -8.20 -21.99
CA GLU A 128 0.07 -9.50 -21.31
C GLU A 128 -0.09 -9.32 -19.79
N PRO A 129 -1.15 -9.89 -19.18
CA PRO A 129 -1.48 -9.63 -17.77
C PRO A 129 -0.42 -10.13 -16.79
N LEU A 130 0.21 -11.27 -17.11
CA LEU A 130 1.25 -11.86 -16.29
C LEU A 130 2.51 -10.99 -16.26
N ALA A 131 2.92 -10.42 -17.40
CA ALA A 131 4.07 -9.52 -17.48
C ALA A 131 3.83 -8.24 -16.66
N LEU A 132 2.62 -7.69 -16.73
CA LEU A 132 2.21 -6.53 -15.93
C LEU A 132 2.26 -6.85 -14.43
N ALA A 133 1.55 -7.89 -13.98
CA ALA A 133 1.45 -8.26 -12.58
C ALA A 133 2.81 -8.59 -11.96
N THR A 134 3.66 -9.33 -12.68
CA THR A 134 5.02 -9.65 -12.21
C THR A 134 5.89 -8.41 -12.07
N THR A 135 5.77 -7.45 -12.99
CA THR A 135 6.54 -6.21 -12.94
C THR A 135 6.10 -5.36 -11.76
N ILE A 136 4.80 -5.14 -11.57
CA ILE A 136 4.26 -4.39 -10.44
C ILE A 136 4.69 -5.01 -9.11
N ALA A 137 4.54 -6.34 -8.98
CA ALA A 137 4.95 -7.05 -7.76
C ALA A 137 6.46 -6.92 -7.49
N ALA A 138 7.30 -7.02 -8.53
CA ALA A 138 8.75 -6.89 -8.39
C ALA A 138 9.15 -5.48 -7.92
N PHE A 139 8.60 -4.43 -8.55
CA PHE A 139 8.84 -3.05 -8.13
C PHE A 139 8.32 -2.80 -6.71
N SER A 140 7.12 -3.28 -6.39
CA SER A 140 6.55 -3.15 -5.04
C SER A 140 7.43 -3.80 -3.97
N ILE A 141 7.95 -5.01 -4.19
CA ILE A 141 8.87 -5.68 -3.26
C ILE A 141 10.14 -4.85 -3.05
N VAL A 142 10.75 -4.34 -4.13
CA VAL A 142 11.97 -3.53 -4.05
C VAL A 142 11.72 -2.23 -3.30
N PHE A 143 10.64 -1.52 -3.63
CA PHE A 143 10.29 -0.25 -3.00
C PHE A 143 9.91 -0.45 -1.54
N THR A 144 9.15 -1.48 -1.23
CA THR A 144 8.80 -1.86 0.16
C THR A 144 10.05 -2.12 0.99
N GLN A 145 11.02 -2.87 0.44
CA GLN A 145 12.28 -3.14 1.13
C GLN A 145 13.06 -1.85 1.42
N ILE A 146 13.16 -0.95 0.43
CA ILE A 146 13.84 0.34 0.58
C ILE A 146 13.10 1.22 1.60
N GLY A 147 11.77 1.28 1.52
CA GLY A 147 10.92 2.06 2.41
C GLY A 147 11.06 1.64 3.87
N ILE A 148 11.01 0.33 4.16
CA ILE A 148 11.20 -0.17 5.53
C ILE A 148 12.57 0.24 6.09
N GLU A 149 13.64 0.13 5.29
CA GLU A 149 14.99 0.45 5.75
C GLU A 149 15.19 1.95 5.95
N ILE A 150 14.69 2.80 5.04
CA ILE A 150 14.75 4.26 5.18
C ILE A 150 13.91 4.72 6.37
N GLY A 151 12.69 4.19 6.51
CA GLY A 151 11.79 4.52 7.62
C GLY A 151 12.40 4.16 8.97
N ALA A 152 12.98 2.96 9.09
CA ALA A 152 13.63 2.53 10.33
C ALA A 152 14.83 3.40 10.70
N ARG A 153 15.62 3.87 9.71
CA ARG A 153 16.75 4.78 9.93
C ARG A 153 16.30 6.19 10.30
N ALA A 154 15.19 6.67 9.74
CA ALA A 154 14.65 7.99 10.06
C ALA A 154 14.11 8.04 11.50
N ALA A 155 13.55 6.93 11.98
CA ALA A 155 12.96 6.83 13.32
C ALA A 155 13.97 6.70 14.46
N SER A 156 15.18 6.16 14.21
CA SER A 156 16.19 5.96 15.26
C SER A 156 16.67 7.24 15.95
N SER A 157 16.35 8.41 15.39
CA SER A 157 16.70 9.71 15.99
C SER A 157 15.56 10.35 16.81
N TYR A 158 14.28 10.01 16.57
CA TYR A 158 13.12 10.62 17.24
C TYR A 158 11.88 9.70 17.23
N GLU A 159 11.74 8.82 18.24
CA GLU A 159 10.59 7.89 18.36
C GLU A 159 9.22 8.59 18.37
N ARG A 160 9.06 9.68 19.15
CA ARG A 160 7.77 10.40 19.22
C ARG A 160 7.40 11.07 17.88
N SER A 161 8.38 11.63 17.18
CA SER A 161 8.15 12.26 15.87
C SER A 161 7.82 11.22 14.80
N ALA A 162 8.44 10.04 14.85
CA ALA A 162 8.18 8.95 13.91
C ALA A 162 6.71 8.48 13.96
N ARG A 163 6.10 8.44 15.15
CA ARG A 163 4.68 8.08 15.34
C ARG A 163 3.74 9.09 14.66
N LEU A 164 3.95 10.38 14.92
CA LEU A 164 3.15 11.46 14.32
C LEU A 164 3.34 11.55 12.81
N VAL A 165 4.58 11.41 12.32
CA VAL A 165 4.89 11.39 10.88
C VAL A 165 4.18 10.23 10.21
N THR A 166 4.20 9.03 10.80
CA THR A 166 3.56 7.84 10.23
C THR A 166 2.05 8.01 10.10
N GLY A 167 1.36 8.42 11.18
CA GLY A 167 -0.07 8.67 11.13
C GLY A 167 -0.46 9.77 10.15
N SER A 168 0.35 10.84 10.08
CA SER A 168 0.14 11.94 9.12
C SER A 168 0.34 11.49 7.67
N LEU A 169 1.33 10.63 7.42
CA LEU A 169 1.66 10.13 6.09
C LEU A 169 0.57 9.16 5.58
N LEU A 170 0.00 8.32 6.46
CA LEU A 170 -1.16 7.48 6.13
C LEU A 170 -2.42 8.31 5.83
N LEU A 171 -2.69 9.37 6.60
CA LEU A 171 -3.79 10.28 6.30
C LEU A 171 -3.56 11.07 5.00
N ALA A 172 -2.32 11.49 4.73
CA ALA A 172 -1.98 12.17 3.49
C ALA A 172 -2.19 11.25 2.28
N LEU A 173 -1.79 9.98 2.38
CA LEU A 173 -2.08 8.94 1.41
C LEU A 173 -3.58 8.76 1.20
N ALA A 174 -4.35 8.59 2.27
CA ALA A 174 -5.80 8.47 2.21
C ALA A 174 -6.45 9.65 1.50
N ALA A 175 -6.04 10.87 1.84
CA ALA A 175 -6.55 12.09 1.21
C ALA A 175 -6.14 12.20 -0.27
N ALA A 176 -4.90 11.81 -0.60
CA ALA A 176 -4.40 11.84 -1.98
C ALA A 176 -5.14 10.84 -2.88
N GLU A 177 -5.36 9.60 -2.41
CA GLU A 177 -6.20 8.62 -3.13
C GLU A 177 -7.66 9.12 -3.24
N PHE A 178 -8.24 9.66 -2.17
CA PHE A 178 -9.61 10.17 -2.19
C PHE A 178 -9.81 11.32 -3.20
N LEU A 179 -8.79 12.18 -3.35
CA LEU A 179 -8.80 13.29 -4.30
C LEU A 179 -8.43 12.87 -5.74
N GLY A 180 -8.06 11.60 -5.95
CA GLY A 180 -7.60 11.08 -7.25
C GLY A 180 -6.29 11.70 -7.70
N LEU A 181 -5.43 12.12 -6.76
CA LEU A 181 -4.10 12.68 -7.06
C LEU A 181 -3.06 11.58 -7.33
N ILE A 182 -3.34 10.38 -6.86
CA ILE A 182 -2.55 9.15 -7.04
C ILE A 182 -3.49 7.98 -7.30
#